data_AF-A0A356WXH4-F1
#
_entry.id   AF-A0A356WXH4-F1
#
_cell.length_a   1.000
_cell.length_b   1.000
_cell.length_c   1.000
_cell.angle_alpha   90.00
_cell.angle_beta   90.00
_cell.angle_gamma   90.00
#
_symmetry.space_group_name_H-M   'P 1'
#
loop_
_entity.id
_entity.type
_entity.pdbx_description
1 polymer ?
#
loop_
_entity_poly.entity_id
_entity_poly.type
_entity_poly.pdbx_seq_one_letter_code
_entity_poly.pdbx_strand_id
1 'polypeptide(L)' 'MKKALLIVDVQNDFCPGGALGVKEGDKVVSVINSIIDKFDFVISSQDWHPEESIHFEKWPPHCIANTYGA' A
#
# COMPACT_ATOMS: atom_id res chain seq x y z
N MET A 1 23.24 11.50 10.62
CA MET A 1 21.86 11.42 11.15
C MET A 1 21.25 10.13 10.68
N LYS A 2 20.53 9.41 11.54
CA LYS A 2 19.78 8.21 11.13
C LYS A 2 18.58 8.62 10.26
N LYS A 3 18.29 7.86 9.21
CA LYS A 3 17.17 8.09 8.29
C LYS A 3 16.21 6.90 8.31
N ALA A 4 14.92 7.17 8.24
CA ALA A 4 13.88 6.16 8.10
C ALA A 4 13.15 6.31 6.76
N LEU A 5 12.74 5.19 6.17
CA LEU A 5 11.82 5.12 5.03
C LEU A 5 10.49 4.57 5.52
N LEU A 6 9.43 5.38 5.38
CA LEU A 6 8.05 4.93 5.57
C LEU A 6 7.43 4.69 4.19
N ILE A 7 7.09 3.44 3.90
CA ILE A 7 6.38 3.01 2.71
C ILE A 7 4.90 3.00 3.05
N VAL A 8 4.11 3.85 2.39
CA VAL A 8 2.69 4.02 2.71
C VAL A 8 1.86 3.28 1.68
N ASP A 9 1.13 2.26 2.15
CA ASP A 9 0.02 1.60 1.46
C ASP A 9 0.35 1.15 0.02
N VAL A 10 1.55 0.58 -0.16
CA VAL A 10 1.94 -0.08 -1.42
C VAL A 10 1.36 -1.49 -1.43
N GLN A 11 0.03 -1.56 -1.63
CA GLN A 11 -0.77 -2.79 -1.60
C GLN A 11 -1.34 -3.12 -2.98
N ASN A 12 -1.75 -4.37 -3.16
CA ASN A 12 -2.26 -4.87 -4.44
C ASN A 12 -3.50 -4.10 -4.90
N ASP A 13 -4.42 -3.79 -3.98
CA ASP A 13 -5.65 -3.07 -4.32
C ASP A 13 -5.41 -1.63 -4.77
N PHE A 14 -4.28 -1.03 -4.42
CA PHE A 14 -3.87 0.29 -4.88
C PHE A 14 -2.99 0.26 -6.14
N CYS A 15 -2.60 -0.93 -6.62
CA CYS A 15 -1.86 -1.11 -7.87
C CYS A 15 -2.80 -1.33 -9.07
N PRO A 16 -2.33 -1.18 -10.33
CA PRO A 16 -3.16 -1.44 -11.50
C PRO A 16 -3.78 -2.85 -11.50
N GLY A 17 -5.09 -2.93 -11.70
CA GLY A 17 -5.87 -4.17 -11.64
C GLY A 17 -6.43 -4.50 -10.24
N GLY A 18 -6.02 -3.77 -9.20
CA GLY A 18 -6.59 -3.84 -7.86
C GLY A 18 -7.95 -3.15 -7.73
N ALA A 19 -8.64 -3.37 -6.61
CA ALA A 19 -10.00 -2.87 -6.38
C ALA A 19 -10.09 -1.33 -6.37
N LEU A 20 -9.03 -0.64 -5.97
CA LEU A 20 -8.89 0.83 -5.97
C LEU A 20 -7.58 1.24 -6.66
N GLY A 21 -7.29 0.61 -7.80
CA GLY A 21 -6.00 0.72 -8.47
C GLY A 21 -5.66 2.13 -8.94
N VAL A 22 -4.50 2.63 -8.50
CA VAL A 22 -3.90 3.87 -8.99
C VAL A 22 -3.18 3.60 -10.31
N LYS A 23 -3.43 4.46 -11.31
CA LYS A 23 -2.76 4.35 -12.61
C LYS A 23 -1.24 4.38 -12.42
N GLU A 24 -0.57 3.31 -12.87
CA GLU A 24 0.88 3.11 -12.75
C GLU A 24 1.42 3.09 -11.31
N GLY A 25 0.55 2.83 -10.32
CA GLY A 25 0.93 2.82 -8.90
C GLY A 25 2.04 1.81 -8.57
N ASP A 26 2.10 0.70 -9.30
CA ASP A 26 3.11 -0.35 -9.17
C ASP A 26 4.54 0.12 -9.52
N LYS A 27 4.69 1.17 -10.33
CA LYS A 27 6.03 1.69 -10.72
C LYS A 27 6.85 2.17 -9.53
N VAL A 28 6.20 2.53 -8.41
CA VAL A 28 6.89 2.96 -7.19
C VAL A 28 7.71 1.83 -6.56
N VAL A 29 7.31 0.57 -6.75
CA VAL A 29 7.98 -0.60 -6.15
C VAL A 29 9.45 -0.67 -6.57
N SER A 30 9.74 -0.50 -7.87
CA SER A 30 11.11 -0.50 -8.38
C SER A 30 11.95 0.63 -7.79
N VAL A 31 11.35 1.81 -7.59
CA VAL A 31 12.03 2.96 -6.97
C VAL A 31 12.34 2.68 -5.50
N ILE A 32 11.36 2.21 -4.74
CA ILE A 32 11.53 1.81 -3.33
C ILE A 32 12.66 0.80 -3.19
N ASN A 33 12.62 -0.28 -3.97
CA ASN A 33 13.65 -1.32 -3.95
C ASN A 33 15.05 -0.78 -4.26
N SER A 34 15.18 0.24 -5.12
CA SER A 34 16.46 0.85 -5.46
C SER A 34 17.05 1.76 -4.37
N ILE A 35 16.23 2.19 -3.41
CA ILE A 35 16.63 3.14 -2.36
C ILE A 35 16.56 2.57 -0.95
N ILE A 36 15.92 1.42 -0.75
CA ILE A 36 15.63 0.85 0.58
C ILE A 36 16.89 0.68 1.45
N ASP A 37 18.00 0.26 0.85
CA ASP A 37 19.29 0.06 1.54
C ASP A 37 19.98 1.38 1.95
N LYS A 38 19.46 2.53 1.55
CA LYS A 38 19.99 3.87 1.91
C LYS A 38 19.44 4.40 3.23
N PHE A 39 18.57 3.64 3.90
CA PHE A 39 17.89 4.01 5.13
C PHE A 39 18.25 3.04 6.26
N ASP A 40 18.38 3.57 7.47
CA ASP A 40 18.72 2.78 8.67
C ASP A 40 17.50 2.03 9.23
N PHE A 41 16.30 2.50 8.90
CA PHE A 41 15.04 1.94 9.36
C PHE A 41 14.01 1.98 8.24
N VAL A 42 13.29 0.87 8.04
CA VAL A 42 12.26 0.75 7.02
C VAL A 42 10.98 0.26 7.68
N ILE A 43 9.88 0.97 7.42
CA ILE A 43 8.54 0.67 7.92
C ILE A 43 7.62 0.65 6.73
N SER A 44 6.69 -0.29 6.67
CA SER A 44 5.54 -0.22 5.77
C SER A 44 4.27 -0.08 6.58
N SER A 45 3.38 0.83 6.18
CA SER A 45 1.98 0.76 6.59
C SER A 45 1.20 -0.18 5.68
N GLN A 46 0.01 -0.53 6.12
CA GLN A 46 -0.95 -1.33 5.40
C GLN A 46 -2.33 -0.81 5.80
N ASP A 47 -3.14 -0.42 4.81
CA ASP A 47 -4.55 -0.21 5.02
C ASP A 47 -5.21 -1.57 5.26
N TRP A 48 -6.03 -1.67 6.31
CA TRP A 48 -6.46 -2.97 6.84
C TRP A 48 -7.89 -2.90 7.34
N HIS A 49 -8.82 -2.97 6.41
CA HIS A 49 -10.24 -2.77 6.68
C HIS A 49 -10.95 -4.05 7.14
N PRO A 50 -11.96 -3.95 8.02
CA PRO A 50 -12.92 -5.04 8.18
C PRO A 50 -13.73 -5.23 6.90
N GLU A 51 -14.29 -6.43 6.71
CA GLU A 51 -15.11 -6.76 5.54
C GLU A 51 -16.32 -5.83 5.37
N GLU A 52 -16.94 -5.43 6.50
CA GLU A 52 -18.01 -4.44 6.55
C GLU A 52 -17.50 -3.13 7.17
N SER A 53 -17.57 -2.03 6.42
CA SER A 53 -17.10 -0.71 6.86
C SER A 53 -17.88 0.43 6.20
N ILE A 54 -18.20 1.48 6.95
CA ILE A 54 -18.79 2.73 6.41
C ILE A 54 -17.87 3.42 5.39
N HIS A 55 -16.56 3.11 5.44
CA HIS A 55 -15.59 3.61 4.46
C HIS A 55 -15.97 3.20 3.04
N PHE A 56 -16.56 2.02 2.88
CA PHE A 56 -16.98 1.48 1.60
C PHE A 56 -18.27 2.10 1.04
N GLU A 57 -18.91 3.02 1.75
CA GLU A 57 -19.96 3.86 1.17
C GLU A 57 -19.39 4.91 0.21
N LYS A 58 -18.13 5.31 0.42
CA LYS A 58 -17.45 6.33 -0.40
C LYS A 58 -16.46 5.73 -1.39
N TRP A 59 -15.83 4.61 -1.03
CA TRP A 59 -14.82 3.93 -1.83
C TRP A 59 -15.26 2.51 -2.14
N PRO A 60 -14.83 1.88 -3.26
CA PRO A 60 -15.10 0.45 -3.45
C PRO A 60 -14.50 -0.36 -2.30
N PRO A 61 -15.01 -1.55 -1.94
CA PRO A 61 -14.32 -2.44 -1.02
C PRO A 61 -12.89 -2.72 -1.48
N HIS A 62 -11.90 -2.43 -0.64
CA HIS A 62 -10.47 -2.58 -0.89
C HIS A 62 -9.74 -2.90 0.41
N CYS A 63 -8.54 -3.46 0.31
CA CYS A 63 -7.64 -3.69 1.43
C CYS A 63 -8.33 -4.35 2.64
N ILE A 64 -9.27 -5.27 2.37
CA ILE A 64 -9.97 -6.02 3.41
C ILE A 64 -8.98 -6.98 4.07
N ALA A 65 -8.97 -6.98 5.39
CA ALA A 65 -8.10 -7.80 6.22
C ALA A 65 -8.10 -9.27 5.78
N ASN A 66 -6.89 -9.82 5.61
CA ASN A 66 -6.61 -11.20 5.23
C ASN A 66 -7.03 -11.59 3.82
N THR A 67 -7.22 -10.62 2.91
CA THR A 67 -7.48 -10.87 1.48
C THR A 67 -6.22 -10.62 0.66
N TYR A 68 -6.22 -11.07 -0.61
CA TYR A 68 -5.10 -10.83 -1.53
C TYR A 68 -4.88 -9.34 -1.83
N GLY A 69 -5.93 -8.53 -1.77
CA GLY A 69 -5.87 -7.10 -2.08
C GLY A 69 -5.11 -6.28 -1.04
N ALA A 70 -5.13 -6.74 0.21
CA ALA A 70 -4.57 -6.06 1.37
C ALA A 70 -3.10 -6.41 1.59
#